data_AF-C0VFW8-F1
#
_entry.id   AF-C0VFW8-F1
#
_cell.length_a   1.000
_cell.length_b   1.000
_cell.length_c   1.000
_cell.angle_alpha   90.00
_cell.angle_beta   90.00
_cell.angle_gamma   90.00
#
_symmetry.space_group_name_H-M   'P 1'
#
loop_
_entity.id
_entity.type
_entity.pdbx_description
1 polymer ?
#
loop_
_entity_poly.entity_id
_entity_poly.type
_entity_poly.pdbx_seq_one_letter_code
_entity_poly.pdbx_strand_id
1 'polypeptide(L)' 'MGELIYEINPSLCTECIGHFDQPQCQLFCPVDCIPLDPTHVESHDELMEKYKKLTAQKKSSN' A
#
# COMPACT_ATOMS: atom_id res chain seq x y z
N MET A 1 10.53 23.10 11.57
CA MET A 1 9.76 21.97 12.12
C MET A 1 8.63 21.70 11.14
N GLY A 2 8.69 20.59 10.41
CA GLY A 2 7.61 20.15 9.52
C GLY A 2 6.51 19.47 10.32
N GLU A 3 5.31 19.33 9.73
CA GLU A 3 4.22 18.56 10.33
C GLU A 3 4.64 17.11 10.55
N LEU A 4 4.28 16.55 11.71
CA LEU A 4 4.45 15.12 12.01
C LEU A 4 3.40 14.34 11.21
N ILE A 5 3.81 13.77 10.08
CA ILE A 5 2.98 12.90 9.25
C ILE A 5 3.51 11.47 9.28
N TYR A 6 2.64 10.50 9.00
CA TYR A 6 3.03 9.13 8.69
C TYR A 6 3.34 9.01 7.19
N GLU A 7 4.31 8.17 6.84
CA GLU A 7 4.72 7.94 5.45
C GLU A 7 4.44 6.49 5.04
N ILE A 8 3.85 6.31 3.86
CA ILE A 8 3.63 5.01 3.24
C ILE A 8 4.80 4.72 2.30
N ASN A 9 5.48 3.59 2.48
CA ASN A 9 6.50 3.15 1.52
C ASN A 9 5.82 2.58 0.26
N PRO A 10 5.98 3.21 -0.92
CA PRO A 10 5.31 2.78 -2.15
C PRO A 10 5.76 1.38 -2.63
N SER A 11 6.96 0.94 -2.24
CA SER A 11 7.45 -0.40 -2.57
C SER A 11 6.70 -1.51 -1.84
N LEU A 12 5.97 -1.17 -0.77
CA LEU A 12 5.18 -2.11 0.04
C LEU A 12 3.67 -1.88 -0.09
N CYS A 13 3.25 -0.73 -0.64
CA CYS A 13 1.83 -0.44 -0.87
C CYS A 13 1.29 -1.25 -2.04
N THR A 14 0.33 -2.13 -1.79
CA THR A 14 -0.42 -2.84 -2.85
C THR A 14 -1.82 -2.27 -3.03
N GLU A 15 -2.11 -1.10 -2.45
CA GLU A 15 -3.49 -0.57 -2.31
C GLU A 15 -4.44 -1.59 -1.66
N CYS A 16 -3.88 -2.46 -0.81
CA CYS A 16 -4.51 -3.63 -0.21
C CYS A 16 -4.98 -4.73 -1.19
N ILE A 17 -4.70 -4.61 -2.48
CA ILE A 17 -4.97 -5.63 -3.48
C ILE A 17 -4.27 -6.94 -3.11
N GLY A 18 -5.00 -8.05 -3.24
CA GLY A 18 -4.58 -9.40 -2.81
C GLY A 18 -4.89 -9.72 -1.35
N HIS A 19 -5.32 -8.73 -0.56
CA HIS A 19 -5.77 -8.92 0.82
C HIS A 19 -7.22 -8.49 1.05
N PHE A 20 -7.63 -7.35 0.50
CA PHE A 20 -8.95 -6.75 0.70
C PHE A 20 -9.41 -6.06 -0.59
N ASP A 21 -10.71 -5.78 -0.68
CA ASP A 21 -11.32 -5.10 -1.84
C ASP A 21 -11.11 -3.57 -1.83
N GLN A 22 -10.71 -3.00 -0.68
CA GLN A 22 -10.50 -1.56 -0.49
C GLN A 22 -9.28 -1.28 0.41
N PRO A 23 -8.59 -0.13 0.25
CA PRO A 23 -7.45 0.25 1.09
C PRO A 23 -7.85 0.42 2.57
N GLN A 24 -7.31 -0.44 3.43
CA GLN A 24 -7.64 -0.43 4.86
C GLN A 24 -7.15 0.86 5.55
N CYS A 25 -6.00 1.39 5.14
CA CYS A 25 -5.49 2.65 5.69
C CYS A 25 -6.43 3.83 5.44
N GLN A 26 -7.09 3.91 4.29
CA GLN A 26 -8.09 4.94 3.98
C GLN A 26 -9.34 4.77 4.84
N LEU A 27 -9.86 3.55 4.99
CA LEU A 27 -11.07 3.29 5.79
C LEU A 27 -10.96 3.72 7.26
N PHE A 28 -9.76 3.67 7.83
CA PHE A 28 -9.52 4.02 9.23
C PHE A 28 -8.89 5.40 9.43
N CYS A 29 -8.62 6.14 8.36
CA CYS A 29 -8.05 7.49 8.47
C CYS A 29 -9.15 8.46 8.93
N PRO A 30 -9.02 9.14 10.09
CA PRO A 30 -10.06 10.03 10.60
C PRO A 30 -10.13 11.38 9.87
N VAL A 31 -9.19 11.67 8.96
CA VAL A 31 -9.02 12.96 8.29
C VAL A 31 -8.87 12.84 6.77
N ASP A 32 -9.15 11.66 6.21
CA ASP A 32 -9.13 11.38 4.77
C ASP A 32 -7.86 11.86 4.04
N CYS A 33 -6.68 11.74 4.67
CA CYS A 33 -5.42 12.30 4.18
C CYS A 33 -4.55 11.34 3.34
N ILE A 34 -5.13 10.24 2.83
CA ILE A 34 -4.39 9.19 2.10
C ILE A 34 -4.92 9.08 0.66
N PRO A 35 -4.66 10.06 -0.23
CA PRO A 35 -5.04 9.97 -1.63
C PRO A 35 -4.15 8.96 -2.39
N LEU A 36 -4.54 8.61 -3.63
CA LEU A 36 -3.66 7.89 -4.55
C LEU A 36 -2.44 8.75 -4.90
N ASP A 37 -1.25 8.14 -4.92
CA ASP A 37 0.00 8.83 -5.21
C ASP A 37 0.18 8.99 -6.73
N PRO A 38 0.15 10.22 -7.28
CA PRO A 38 0.30 10.45 -8.71
C PRO A 38 1.71 10.12 -9.23
N THR A 39 2.70 9.94 -8.35
CA THR A 39 4.07 9.55 -8.73
C THR A 39 4.26 8.02 -8.76
N HIS A 40 3.32 7.26 -8.20
CA HIS A 40 3.34 5.80 -8.15
C HIS A 40 1.99 5.23 -8.62
N VAL A 41 1.59 5.60 -9.85
CA VAL A 41 0.37 5.07 -10.46
C VAL A 41 0.63 3.64 -10.93
N GLU A 42 -0.16 2.70 -10.43
CA GLU A 42 -0.05 1.27 -10.74
C GLU A 42 -1.41 0.72 -11.15
N SER A 43 -1.39 -0.22 -12.09
CA SER A 43 -2.55 -1.00 -12.48
C SER A 43 -2.86 -2.11 -11.48
N HIS A 44 -4.08 -2.65 -11.55
CA HIS A 44 -4.49 -3.78 -10.71
C HIS A 44 -3.54 -4.98 -10.82
N ASP A 45 -3.11 -5.32 -12.03
CA ASP A 45 -2.20 -6.44 -12.28
C ASP A 45 -0.81 -6.19 -11.69
N GLU A 46 -0.29 -4.96 -11.79
CA GLU A 46 1.00 -4.58 -11.19
C GLU A 46 0.97 -4.69 -9.67
N LEU A 47 -0.10 -4.21 -9.04
CA LEU A 47 -0.32 -4.31 -7.60
C LEU A 47 -0.48 -5.76 -7.13
N MET A 48 -1.15 -6.61 -7.93
CA MET A 48 -1.27 -8.05 -7.66
C MET A 48 0.08 -8.77 -7.76
N GLU A 49 0.89 -8.44 -8.77
CA GLU A 49 2.25 -8.98 -8.88
C GLU A 49 3.16 -8.52 -7.73
N LYS A 50 3.04 -7.27 -7.29
CA LYS A 50 3.72 -6.76 -6.09
C LYS A 50 3.33 -7.56 -4.85
N TYR A 51 2.03 -7.78 -4.63
CA TYR A 51 1.52 -8.62 -3.54
C TYR A 51 2.14 -10.01 -3.54
N LYS A 52 2.17 -10.70 -4.69
CA LYS A 52 2.76 -12.04 -4.81
C LYS A 52 4.23 -12.04 -4.42
N LYS A 53 5.00 -11.05 -4.89
CA LYS A 53 6.43 -10.92 -4.55
C LYS A 53 6.64 -10.72 -3.04
N LEU A 54 5.90 -9.79 -2.43
CA LEU A 54 6.04 -9.46 -1.00
C LEU A 54 5.65 -10.64 -0.10
N THR A 55 4.55 -11.32 -0.41
CA THR A 55 4.07 -12.45 0.40
C THR A 55 4.89 -13.72 0.20
N ALA A 56 5.49 -13.91 -0.98
CA ALA A 56 6.45 -14.99 -1.22
C ALA A 56 7.75 -14.78 -0.41
N GLN A 57 8.29 -13.56 -0.38
CA GLN A 57 9.49 -13.23 0.40
C GLN A 57 9.28 -13.41 1.90
N LYS A 58 8.10 -13.05 2.43
CA LYS A 58 7.76 -13.24 3.85
C LYS A 58 7.81 -14.71 4.28
N LYS A 59 7.58 -15.67 3.37
CA LYS A 59 7.67 -17.11 3.67
C LYS A 59 9.11 -17.62 3.78
N SER A 60 10.10 -16.88 3.30
CA SER A 60 11.52 -17.27 3.28
C SER A 60 12.35 -16.70 4.42
N SER A 61 11.77 -15.84 5.27
CA SER A 61 12.46 -15.19 6.40
C SER A 61 12.11 -15.79 7.77
N ASN A 62 11.70 -17.05 7.82
CA ASN A 62 11.50 -17.82 9.06
C ASN A 62 12.57 -18.90 9.21
#